data_AF-A0A359DE69-F1
#
_entry.id   AF-A0A359DE69-F1
#
_cell.length_a   1.000
_cell.length_b   1.000
_cell.length_c   1.000
_cell.angle_alpha   90.00
_cell.angle_beta   90.00
_cell.angle_gamma   90.00
#
_symmetry.space_group_name_H-M   'P 1'
#
loop_
_entity.id
_entity.type
_entity.pdbx_description
1 polymer ?
#
loop_
_entity_poly.entity_id
_entity_poly.type
_entity_poly.pdbx_seq_one_letter_code
_entity_poly.pdbx_strand_id
1 'polypeptide(L)'
;MSAILSLLRSRLLRPVFLALGVALLAQVLVAVALTRGTVATLVADLSAGLQADTQRLAGELELAGQEVQGGLESLSGRTQSQLAAGLSARLAQEQEQLRGVLESNLKRSADDLAQLLAAVAPKAIWDNDVPALTELARVAQRNPAVLFVVYSDAQGERLTRHLNRQDLRVKALLDKGEGRGALDKVLQAARNDTGVYLAEASISPMGSEIGKVLLGVSTVAVDEELAALDQRFVALIDSSGRLVSDSLSGAAADSSAALAARLDTAREAASGMAYSSGAVVERAAASLRWNISLGLALVGLGILLVLALVLGRRVVSKLHTLIAVLNDWAAGEGDLTRRVELDSRDEIGDMAAAVNRFVAKLQPIVREAGEVAVRTG
;
A
#
# COMPACT_ATOMS: atom_id res chain seq x y z
N MET A 1 67.62 11.58 -20.96
CA MET A 1 67.88 12.24 -19.65
C MET A 1 68.96 13.32 -19.71
N SER A 2 70.05 13.18 -20.49
CA SER A 2 71.16 14.16 -20.55
C SER A 2 70.78 15.56 -21.05
N ALA A 3 69.87 15.65 -22.03
CA ALA A 3 69.44 16.94 -22.58
C ALA A 3 68.60 17.79 -21.61
N ILE A 4 67.80 17.18 -20.72
CA ILE A 4 66.95 17.94 -19.78
C ILE A 4 67.78 18.50 -18.63
N LEU A 5 68.78 17.74 -18.16
CA LEU A 5 69.70 18.17 -17.11
C LEU A 5 70.68 19.26 -17.58
N SER A 6 71.07 19.27 -18.86
CA SER A 6 71.91 20.34 -19.41
C SER A 6 71.15 21.66 -19.55
N LEU A 7 69.84 21.61 -19.81
CA LEU A 7 68.97 22.79 -19.89
C LEU A 7 68.74 23.44 -18.53
N LEU A 8 68.59 22.65 -17.48
CA LEU A 8 68.51 23.14 -16.09
C LEU A 8 69.83 23.79 -15.60
N ARG A 9 70.97 23.47 -16.23
CA ARG A 9 72.27 24.11 -15.96
C ARG A 9 72.48 25.44 -16.70
N SER A 10 71.65 25.77 -17.70
CA SER A 10 71.76 27.04 -18.43
C SER A 10 71.39 28.22 -17.52
N ARG A 11 72.31 29.19 -17.36
CA ARG A 11 72.09 30.39 -16.55
C ARG A 11 70.97 31.30 -17.11
N LEU A 12 70.72 31.25 -18.42
CA LEU A 12 69.71 32.08 -19.09
C LEU A 12 68.30 31.49 -19.03
N LEU A 13 68.17 30.17 -19.16
CA LEU A 13 66.86 29.52 -19.24
C LEU A 13 66.28 29.11 -17.87
N ARG A 14 67.13 28.96 -16.85
CA ARG A 14 66.72 28.57 -15.49
C ARG A 14 65.63 29.47 -14.87
N PRO A 15 65.68 30.82 -14.92
CA PRO A 15 64.63 31.66 -14.35
C PRO A 15 63.28 31.51 -15.08
N VAL A 16 63.30 31.33 -16.40
CA VAL A 16 62.08 31.12 -17.20
C VAL A 16 61.43 29.77 -16.86
N PHE A 17 62.22 28.71 -16.74
CA PHE A 17 61.71 27.39 -16.34
C PHE A 17 61.17 27.37 -14.90
N LEU A 18 61.82 28.10 -13.98
CA LEU A 18 61.30 28.27 -12.62
C LEU A 18 59.96 29.01 -12.63
N ALA A 19 59.85 30.12 -13.37
CA ALA A 19 58.60 30.87 -13.47
C ALA A 19 57.46 30.03 -14.09
N LEU A 20 57.72 29.33 -15.19
CA LEU A 20 56.75 28.43 -15.81
C LEU A 20 56.38 27.26 -14.89
N GLY A 21 57.36 26.69 -14.19
CA GLY A 21 57.12 25.63 -13.21
C GLY A 21 56.22 26.09 -12.08
N VAL A 22 56.47 27.28 -11.51
CA VAL A 22 55.64 27.89 -10.46
C VAL A 22 54.23 28.20 -10.97
N ALA A 23 54.10 28.80 -12.16
CA ALA A 23 52.80 29.10 -12.76
C ALA A 23 51.96 27.84 -12.99
N LEU A 24 52.59 26.78 -13.51
CA LEU A 24 51.93 25.51 -13.76
C LEU A 24 51.56 24.79 -12.45
N LEU A 25 52.41 24.86 -11.42
CA LEU A 25 52.09 24.39 -10.07
C LEU A 25 50.87 25.12 -9.49
N ALA A 26 50.85 26.46 -9.59
CA ALA A 26 49.73 27.27 -9.13
C ALA A 26 48.45 26.91 -9.88
N GLN A 27 48.52 26.71 -11.20
CA GLN A 27 47.36 26.30 -12.01
C GLN A 27 46.82 24.92 -11.62
N VAL A 28 47.70 23.94 -11.39
CA VAL A 28 47.29 22.60 -10.91
C VAL A 28 46.67 22.70 -9.52
N LEU A 29 47.24 23.49 -8.61
CA LEU A 29 46.69 23.72 -7.26
C LEU A 29 45.29 24.32 -7.32
N VAL A 30 45.08 25.35 -8.14
CA VAL A 30 43.76 25.99 -8.34
C VAL A 30 42.77 24.99 -8.91
N ALA A 31 43.15 24.23 -9.95
CA ALA A 31 42.29 23.22 -10.55
C ALA A 31 41.89 22.12 -9.56
N VAL A 32 42.84 21.63 -8.76
CA VAL A 32 42.56 20.66 -7.68
C VAL A 32 41.65 21.26 -6.61
N ALA A 33 41.87 22.52 -6.21
CA ALA A 33 41.02 23.19 -5.21
C ALA A 33 39.57 23.34 -5.71
N LEU A 34 39.38 23.81 -6.96
CA LEU A 34 38.07 23.93 -7.59
C LEU A 34 37.39 22.57 -7.69
N THR A 35 38.09 21.54 -8.18
CA THR A 35 37.54 20.18 -8.33
C THR A 35 37.10 19.62 -6.97
N ARG A 36 37.90 19.81 -5.92
CA ARG A 36 37.54 19.37 -4.56
C ARG A 36 36.29 20.07 -4.04
N GLY A 37 36.17 21.38 -4.29
CA GLY A 37 35.00 22.17 -3.92
C GLY A 37 33.74 21.68 -4.63
N THR A 38 33.77 21.60 -5.97
CA THR A 38 32.62 21.16 -6.78
C THR A 38 32.17 19.73 -6.47
N VAL A 39 33.13 18.81 -6.26
CA VAL A 39 32.79 17.44 -5.89
C VAL A 39 32.18 17.39 -4.49
N ALA A 40 32.70 18.16 -3.53
CA ALA A 40 32.14 18.19 -2.18
C ALA A 40 30.70 18.73 -2.16
N THR A 41 30.41 19.80 -2.91
CA THR A 41 29.05 20.33 -3.03
C THR A 41 28.12 19.32 -3.69
N LEU A 42 28.56 18.64 -4.76
CA LEU A 42 27.75 17.67 -5.48
C LEU A 42 27.41 16.43 -4.62
N VAL A 43 28.36 15.96 -3.80
CA VAL A 43 28.13 14.89 -2.82
C VAL A 43 27.12 15.34 -1.76
N ALA A 44 27.27 16.56 -1.23
CA ALA A 44 26.37 17.11 -0.23
C ALA A 44 24.93 17.23 -0.77
N ASP A 45 24.76 17.83 -1.94
CA ASP A 45 23.46 18.01 -2.59
C ASP A 45 22.79 16.65 -2.89
N LEU A 46 23.55 15.68 -3.40
CA LEU A 46 23.03 14.35 -3.68
C LEU A 46 22.61 13.63 -2.39
N SER A 47 23.41 13.72 -1.32
CA SER A 47 23.08 13.10 -0.03
C SER A 47 21.82 13.72 0.59
N ALA A 48 21.67 15.03 0.51
CA ALA A 48 20.50 15.75 1.00
C ALA A 48 19.24 15.40 0.18
N GLY A 49 19.36 15.33 -1.15
CA GLY A 49 18.28 14.94 -2.05
C GLY A 49 17.79 13.51 -1.78
N LEU A 50 18.71 12.54 -1.72
CA LEU A 50 18.38 11.14 -1.41
C LEU A 50 17.70 10.99 -0.05
N GLN A 51 18.17 11.73 0.96
CA GLN A 51 17.56 11.71 2.29
C GLN A 51 16.14 12.29 2.28
N ALA A 52 15.93 13.41 1.56
CA ALA A 52 14.61 14.02 1.40
C ALA A 52 13.63 13.09 0.66
N ASP A 53 14.07 12.47 -0.43
CA ASP A 53 13.25 11.50 -1.19
C ASP A 53 12.88 10.29 -0.33
N THR A 54 13.84 9.78 0.46
CA THR A 54 13.60 8.65 1.37
C THR A 54 12.59 9.00 2.46
N GLN A 55 12.67 10.21 3.03
CA GLN A 55 11.70 10.69 4.03
C GLN A 55 10.30 10.87 3.43
N ARG A 56 10.22 11.42 2.21
CA ARG A 56 8.96 11.57 1.50
C ARG A 56 8.30 10.21 1.23
N LEU A 57 9.07 9.25 0.73
CA LEU A 57 8.58 7.90 0.44
C LEU A 57 8.14 7.18 1.72
N ALA A 58 8.87 7.36 2.83
CA ALA A 58 8.47 6.82 4.12
C ALA A 58 7.14 7.42 4.61
N GLY A 59 6.91 8.72 4.41
CA GLY A 59 5.63 9.37 4.74
C GLY A 59 4.47 8.90 3.86
N GLU A 60 4.69 8.73 2.55
CA GLU A 60 3.67 8.18 1.64
C GLU A 60 3.31 6.73 1.99
N LEU A 61 4.28 5.89 2.34
CA LEU A 61 4.06 4.53 2.81
C LEU A 61 3.29 4.47 4.14
N GLU A 62 3.57 5.39 5.06
CA GLU A 62 2.87 5.49 6.34
C GLU A 62 1.39 5.88 6.14
N LEU A 63 1.12 6.86 5.29
CA LEU A 63 -0.25 7.23 4.90
C LEU A 63 -0.99 6.08 4.23
N ALA A 64 -0.35 5.40 3.27
CA ALA A 64 -0.94 4.24 2.60
C ALA A 64 -1.22 3.10 3.60
N GLY A 65 -0.33 2.87 4.56
CA GLY A 65 -0.53 1.90 5.64
C GLY A 65 -1.76 2.22 6.51
N GLN A 66 -1.90 3.48 6.93
CA GLN A 66 -3.06 3.95 7.70
C GLN A 66 -4.36 3.84 6.90
N GLU A 67 -4.33 4.16 5.61
CA GLU A 67 -5.49 4.10 4.73
C GLU A 67 -5.96 2.64 4.53
N VAL A 68 -5.03 1.71 4.35
CA VAL A 68 -5.33 0.27 4.28
C VAL A 68 -5.87 -0.25 5.61
N GLN A 69 -5.27 0.14 6.74
CA GLN A 69 -5.75 -0.27 8.07
C GLN A 69 -7.19 0.20 8.31
N GLY A 70 -7.46 1.50 8.11
CA GLY A 70 -8.82 2.04 8.24
C GLY A 70 -9.80 1.42 7.25
N GLY A 71 -9.33 1.10 6.04
CA GLY A 71 -10.10 0.39 5.02
C GLY A 71 -10.52 -1.02 5.46
N LEU A 72 -9.61 -1.78 6.08
CA LEU A 72 -9.88 -3.13 6.59
C LEU A 72 -10.84 -3.11 7.79
N GLU A 73 -10.67 -2.19 8.73
CA GLU A 73 -11.58 -2.00 9.85
C GLU A 73 -12.99 -1.62 9.38
N SER A 74 -13.08 -0.68 8.43
CA SER A 74 -14.34 -0.29 7.79
C SER A 74 -15.00 -1.45 7.03
N LEU A 75 -14.22 -2.25 6.30
CA LEU A 75 -14.73 -3.42 5.60
C LEU A 75 -15.31 -4.44 6.59
N SER A 76 -14.56 -4.75 7.65
CA SER A 76 -15.01 -5.66 8.72
C SER A 76 -16.34 -5.20 9.32
N GLY A 77 -16.44 -3.93 9.71
CA GLY A 77 -17.66 -3.36 10.29
C GLY A 77 -18.85 -3.38 9.32
N ARG A 78 -18.63 -3.06 8.03
CA ARG A 78 -19.68 -3.14 7.00
C ARG A 78 -20.13 -4.57 6.76
N THR A 79 -19.22 -5.53 6.66
CA THR A 79 -19.56 -6.95 6.46
C THR A 79 -20.35 -7.49 7.65
N GLN A 80 -19.96 -7.15 8.88
CA GLN A 80 -20.70 -7.53 10.08
C GLN A 80 -22.14 -6.99 10.06
N SER A 81 -22.30 -5.68 9.77
CA SER A 81 -23.62 -5.04 9.71
C SER A 81 -24.50 -5.64 8.61
N GLN A 82 -23.95 -5.88 7.42
CA GLN A 82 -24.68 -6.49 6.31
C GLN A 82 -25.11 -7.93 6.61
N LEU A 83 -24.24 -8.74 7.23
CA LEU A 83 -24.58 -10.10 7.62
C LEU A 83 -25.68 -10.12 8.69
N ALA A 84 -25.57 -9.29 9.72
CA ALA A 84 -26.59 -9.20 10.77
C ALA A 84 -27.95 -8.79 10.21
N ALA A 85 -27.98 -7.74 9.39
CA ALA A 85 -29.21 -7.27 8.74
C ALA A 85 -29.80 -8.33 7.78
N GLY A 86 -28.96 -8.97 6.96
CA GLY A 86 -29.37 -9.99 6.01
C GLY A 86 -29.92 -11.26 6.69
N LEU A 87 -29.25 -11.73 7.75
CA LEU A 87 -29.70 -12.89 8.52
C LEU A 87 -31.02 -12.61 9.24
N SER A 88 -31.16 -11.42 9.85
CA SER A 88 -32.40 -11.02 10.52
C SER A 88 -33.57 -10.91 9.54
N ALA A 89 -33.35 -10.33 8.36
CA ALA A 89 -34.39 -10.22 7.34
C ALA A 89 -34.82 -11.61 6.83
N ARG A 90 -33.86 -12.51 6.59
CA ARG A 90 -34.14 -13.88 6.14
C ARG A 90 -34.88 -14.70 7.20
N LEU A 91 -34.54 -14.52 8.47
CA LEU A 91 -35.24 -15.19 9.57
C LEU A 91 -36.70 -14.75 9.65
N ALA A 92 -36.97 -13.44 9.56
CA ALA A 92 -38.34 -12.92 9.60
C ALA A 92 -39.20 -13.52 8.47
N GLN A 93 -38.62 -13.65 7.27
CA GLN A 93 -39.28 -14.30 6.14
C GLN A 93 -39.59 -15.78 6.41
N GLU A 94 -38.63 -16.51 6.98
CA GLU A 94 -38.79 -17.94 7.25
C GLU A 94 -39.80 -18.23 8.37
N GLN A 95 -39.87 -17.35 9.37
CA GLN A 95 -40.87 -17.42 10.44
C GLN A 95 -42.29 -17.23 9.92
N GLU A 96 -42.50 -16.25 9.05
CA GLU A 96 -43.81 -15.99 8.44
C GLU A 96 -44.28 -17.21 7.62
N GLN A 97 -43.36 -17.81 6.85
CA GLN A 97 -43.64 -19.03 6.12
C GLN A 97 -43.99 -20.21 7.04
N LEU A 98 -43.21 -20.41 8.12
CA LEU A 98 -43.45 -21.49 9.08
C LEU A 98 -44.78 -21.31 9.81
N ARG A 99 -45.10 -20.07 10.22
CA ARG A 99 -46.38 -19.71 10.83
C ARG A 99 -47.54 -20.10 9.92
N GLY A 100 -47.47 -19.72 8.64
CA GLY A 100 -48.48 -20.07 7.66
C GLY A 100 -48.66 -21.59 7.51
N VAL A 101 -47.57 -22.36 7.51
CA VAL A 101 -47.62 -23.83 7.43
C VAL A 101 -48.25 -24.46 8.69
N LEU A 102 -47.84 -24.03 9.89
CA LEU A 102 -48.36 -24.55 11.15
C LEU A 102 -49.84 -24.21 11.34
N GLU A 103 -50.24 -22.97 11.07
CA GLU A 103 -51.64 -22.56 11.12
C GLU A 103 -52.50 -23.33 10.11
N SER A 104 -52.02 -23.50 8.88
CA SER A 104 -52.73 -24.28 7.85
C SER A 104 -52.94 -25.73 8.25
N ASN A 105 -51.90 -26.37 8.82
CA ASN A 105 -51.99 -27.75 9.29
C ASN A 105 -52.92 -27.89 10.51
N LEU A 106 -52.89 -26.92 11.44
CA LEU A 106 -53.81 -26.89 12.58
C LEU A 106 -55.26 -26.75 12.12
N LYS A 107 -55.54 -25.82 11.19
CA LYS A 107 -56.86 -25.60 10.61
C LYS A 107 -57.38 -26.86 9.92
N ARG A 108 -56.57 -27.49 9.06
CA ARG A 108 -56.93 -28.75 8.40
C ARG A 108 -57.20 -29.87 9.40
N SER A 109 -56.35 -30.02 10.42
CA SER A 109 -56.57 -31.01 11.47
C SER A 109 -57.86 -30.75 12.27
N ALA A 110 -58.22 -29.48 12.49
CA ALA A 110 -59.47 -29.12 13.13
C ALA A 110 -60.68 -29.47 12.26
N ASP A 111 -60.62 -29.21 10.95
CA ASP A 111 -61.65 -29.57 9.98
C ASP A 111 -61.85 -31.10 9.92
N ASP A 112 -60.76 -31.87 9.86
CA ASP A 112 -60.80 -33.33 9.85
C ASP A 112 -61.42 -33.88 11.15
N LEU A 113 -61.04 -33.31 12.31
CA LEU A 113 -61.63 -33.68 13.59
C LEU A 113 -63.13 -33.33 13.66
N ALA A 114 -63.54 -32.17 13.14
CA ALA A 114 -64.94 -31.79 13.06
C ALA A 114 -65.73 -32.76 12.15
N GLN A 115 -65.18 -33.15 11.01
CA GLN A 115 -65.80 -34.14 10.13
C GLN A 115 -65.92 -35.52 10.78
N LEU A 116 -64.89 -35.98 11.50
CA LEU A 116 -64.94 -37.24 12.24
C LEU A 116 -66.01 -37.20 13.35
N LEU A 117 -66.09 -36.08 14.09
CA LEU A 117 -67.13 -35.87 15.11
C LEU A 117 -68.53 -35.82 14.50
N ALA A 118 -68.68 -35.25 13.31
CA ALA A 118 -69.94 -35.23 12.57
C ALA A 118 -70.34 -36.62 12.07
N ALA A 119 -69.38 -37.45 11.67
CA ALA A 119 -69.65 -38.80 11.15
C ALA A 119 -70.15 -39.77 12.24
N VAL A 120 -69.69 -39.62 13.49
CA VAL A 120 -70.07 -40.51 14.61
C VAL A 120 -71.29 -40.02 15.41
N ALA A 121 -71.72 -38.78 15.22
CA ALA A 121 -72.84 -38.17 15.93
C ALA A 121 -74.27 -38.60 15.53
N PRO A 122 -74.60 -39.09 14.31
CA PRO A 122 -75.98 -39.29 13.88
C PRO A 122 -76.80 -40.21 14.79
N LYS A 123 -76.20 -41.32 15.23
CA LYS A 123 -76.85 -42.26 16.14
C LYS A 123 -77.28 -41.59 17.45
N ALA A 124 -76.36 -40.85 18.06
CA ALA A 124 -76.63 -40.15 19.31
C ALA A 124 -77.66 -39.01 19.14
N ILE A 125 -77.72 -38.36 17.97
CA ILE A 125 -78.74 -37.34 17.68
C ILE A 125 -80.13 -37.97 17.52
N TRP A 126 -80.24 -39.07 16.77
CA TRP A 126 -81.53 -39.76 16.60
C TRP A 126 -82.07 -40.36 17.89
N ASP A 127 -81.18 -40.90 18.73
CA ASP A 127 -81.53 -41.47 20.03
C ASP A 127 -81.75 -40.38 21.12
N ASN A 128 -81.54 -39.10 20.79
CA ASN A 128 -81.54 -37.96 21.72
C ASN A 128 -80.59 -38.18 22.93
N ASP A 129 -79.47 -38.86 22.68
CA ASP A 129 -78.46 -39.23 23.68
C ASP A 129 -77.44 -38.09 23.85
N VAL A 130 -77.88 -37.05 24.56
CA VAL A 130 -77.02 -35.92 24.95
C VAL A 130 -75.79 -36.35 25.75
N PRO A 131 -75.88 -37.34 26.68
CA PRO A 131 -74.69 -37.90 27.32
C PRO A 131 -73.64 -38.44 26.33
N ALA A 132 -74.04 -39.21 25.31
CA ALA A 132 -73.12 -39.71 24.29
C ALA A 132 -72.45 -38.58 23.48
N LEU A 133 -73.22 -37.56 23.06
CA LEU A 133 -72.65 -36.37 22.39
C LEU A 133 -71.68 -35.61 23.29
N THR A 134 -71.96 -35.56 24.60
CA THR A 134 -71.08 -34.93 25.59
C THR A 134 -69.77 -35.71 25.79
N GLU A 135 -69.82 -37.04 25.78
CA GLU A 135 -68.61 -37.86 25.83
C GLU A 135 -67.76 -37.71 24.56
N LEU A 136 -68.38 -37.66 23.38
CA LEU A 136 -67.67 -37.37 22.12
C LEU A 136 -66.93 -36.01 22.17
N ALA A 137 -67.62 -34.97 22.67
CA ALA A 137 -67.02 -33.66 22.91
C ALA A 137 -65.82 -33.73 23.87
N ARG A 138 -65.95 -34.49 24.98
CA ARG A 138 -64.87 -34.65 25.97
C ARG A 138 -63.67 -35.42 25.39
N VAL A 139 -63.90 -36.43 24.56
CA VAL A 139 -62.83 -37.19 23.89
C VAL A 139 -62.05 -36.29 22.94
N ALA A 140 -62.73 -35.45 22.16
CA ALA A 140 -62.07 -34.47 21.28
C ALA A 140 -61.24 -33.44 22.08
N GLN A 141 -61.74 -33.00 23.24
CA GLN A 141 -61.01 -32.11 24.16
C GLN A 141 -59.79 -32.74 24.85
N ARG A 142 -59.52 -34.04 24.64
CA ARG A 142 -58.22 -34.63 25.04
C ARG A 142 -57.07 -34.08 24.19
N ASN A 143 -57.36 -33.59 22.99
CA ASN A 143 -56.39 -32.83 22.21
C ASN A 143 -56.24 -31.44 22.86
N PRO A 144 -55.03 -31.06 23.32
CA PRO A 144 -54.81 -29.78 23.99
C PRO A 144 -55.08 -28.55 23.12
N ALA A 145 -55.17 -28.70 21.79
CA ALA A 145 -55.55 -27.62 20.91
C ALA A 145 -57.07 -27.33 20.95
N VAL A 146 -57.91 -28.31 21.32
CA VAL A 146 -59.37 -28.18 21.29
C VAL A 146 -59.89 -27.50 22.56
N LEU A 147 -60.56 -26.36 22.40
CA LEU A 147 -61.14 -25.56 23.49
C LEU A 147 -62.55 -26.05 23.84
N PHE A 148 -63.40 -26.24 22.82
CA PHE A 148 -64.79 -26.65 23.00
C PHE A 148 -65.34 -27.37 21.77
N VAL A 149 -66.37 -28.19 21.98
CA VAL A 149 -67.16 -28.84 20.94
C VAL A 149 -68.63 -28.62 21.25
N VAL A 150 -69.38 -28.11 20.28
CA VAL A 150 -70.82 -27.86 20.41
C VAL A 150 -71.56 -28.60 19.31
N TYR A 151 -72.51 -29.43 19.71
CA TYR A 151 -73.46 -30.05 18.79
C TYR A 151 -74.75 -29.24 18.78
N SER A 152 -75.27 -28.98 17.59
CA SER A 152 -76.55 -28.30 17.38
C SER A 152 -77.44 -29.14 16.46
N ASP A 153 -78.75 -29.02 16.60
CA ASP A 153 -79.72 -29.67 15.73
C ASP A 153 -79.89 -28.94 14.39
N ALA A 154 -80.78 -29.44 13.53
CA ALA A 154 -81.09 -28.85 12.23
C ALA A 154 -81.72 -27.45 12.31
N GLN A 155 -82.26 -27.06 13.48
CA GLN A 155 -82.82 -25.73 13.75
C GLN A 155 -81.77 -24.77 14.32
N GLY A 156 -80.55 -25.26 14.59
CA GLY A 156 -79.47 -24.49 15.20
C GLY A 156 -79.57 -24.40 16.73
N GLU A 157 -80.50 -25.14 17.35
CA GLU A 157 -80.60 -25.22 18.80
C GLU A 157 -79.54 -26.20 19.35
N ARG A 158 -78.94 -25.83 20.49
CA ARG A 158 -77.77 -26.54 21.02
C ARG A 158 -78.18 -27.80 21.76
N LEU A 159 -77.61 -28.93 21.35
CA LEU A 159 -77.78 -30.24 21.96
C LEU A 159 -76.84 -30.45 23.15
N THR A 160 -75.61 -29.94 23.06
CA THR A 160 -74.62 -30.03 24.16
C THR A 160 -74.35 -28.69 24.83
N ARG A 161 -74.05 -28.75 26.14
CA ARG A 161 -73.72 -27.57 26.97
C ARG A 161 -72.39 -27.73 27.71
N HIS A 162 -71.62 -28.76 27.39
CA HIS A 162 -70.37 -29.06 28.07
C HIS A 162 -69.32 -28.00 27.77
N LEU A 163 -68.61 -27.57 28.81
CA LEU A 163 -67.54 -26.60 28.70
C LEU A 163 -66.49 -26.94 29.74
N ASN A 164 -65.24 -27.10 29.31
CA ASN A 164 -64.14 -27.33 30.24
C ASN A 164 -63.73 -25.99 30.89
N ARG A 165 -64.36 -25.68 32.03
CA ARG A 165 -64.06 -24.47 32.81
C ARG A 165 -62.72 -24.54 33.54
N GLN A 166 -61.99 -25.65 33.49
CA GLN A 166 -60.68 -25.76 34.11
C GLN A 166 -59.59 -25.20 33.20
N ASP A 167 -59.79 -25.20 31.88
CA ASP A 167 -58.87 -24.61 30.91
C ASP A 167 -58.84 -23.08 31.05
N LEU A 168 -57.64 -22.54 31.24
CA LEU A 168 -57.41 -21.10 31.42
C LEU A 168 -57.81 -20.29 30.18
N ARG A 169 -57.66 -20.86 28.97
CA ARG A 169 -58.03 -20.21 27.72
C ARG A 169 -59.55 -20.10 27.59
N VAL A 170 -60.27 -21.15 28.01
CA VAL A 170 -61.75 -21.13 28.06
C VAL A 170 -62.25 -20.14 29.10
N LYS A 171 -61.58 -20.01 30.26
CA LYS A 171 -61.87 -18.95 31.24
C LYS A 171 -61.65 -17.55 30.67
N ALA A 172 -60.54 -17.33 29.97
CA ALA A 172 -60.26 -16.06 29.32
C ALA A 172 -61.35 -15.68 28.29
N LEU A 173 -61.84 -16.66 27.52
CA LEU A 173 -62.97 -16.44 26.59
C LEU A 173 -64.29 -16.17 27.33
N LEU A 174 -64.52 -16.80 28.49
CA LEU A 174 -65.70 -16.54 29.32
C LEU A 174 -65.73 -15.11 29.87
N ASP A 175 -64.56 -14.58 30.23
CA ASP A 175 -64.43 -13.25 30.81
C ASP A 175 -64.53 -12.15 29.73
N LYS A 176 -64.04 -12.43 28.51
CA LYS A 176 -64.16 -11.54 27.35
C LYS A 176 -65.55 -11.55 26.72
N GLY A 177 -66.30 -12.64 26.88
CA GLY A 177 -67.55 -12.89 26.18
C GLY A 177 -68.79 -12.32 26.88
N GLU A 178 -69.74 -11.89 26.06
CA GLU A 178 -71.06 -11.40 26.44
C GLU A 178 -72.14 -12.41 26.04
N GLY A 179 -73.14 -12.61 26.90
CA GLY A 179 -74.20 -13.59 26.64
C GLY A 179 -74.94 -14.04 27.89
N ARG A 180 -76.13 -14.64 27.69
CA ARG A 180 -77.00 -15.13 28.78
C ARG A 180 -76.47 -16.40 29.45
N GLY A 181 -75.64 -17.19 28.76
CA GLY A 181 -75.03 -18.41 29.29
C GLY A 181 -73.51 -18.48 29.10
N ALA A 182 -72.83 -19.32 29.90
CA ALA A 182 -71.38 -19.49 29.82
C ALA A 182 -70.90 -19.91 28.42
N LEU A 183 -71.62 -20.80 27.75
CA LEU A 183 -71.28 -21.23 26.39
C LEU A 183 -71.52 -20.11 25.37
N ASP A 184 -72.56 -19.27 25.53
CA ASP A 184 -72.82 -18.13 24.64
C ASP A 184 -71.67 -17.12 24.68
N LYS A 185 -71.18 -16.83 25.89
CA LYS A 185 -70.02 -15.96 26.10
C LYS A 185 -68.79 -16.50 25.37
N VAL A 186 -68.47 -17.78 25.55
CA VAL A 186 -67.31 -18.40 24.88
C VAL A 186 -67.45 -18.40 23.37
N LEU A 187 -68.63 -18.73 22.83
CA LEU A 187 -68.86 -18.77 21.39
C LEU A 187 -68.75 -17.37 20.76
N GLN A 188 -69.30 -16.35 21.41
CA GLN A 188 -69.21 -14.98 20.94
C GLN A 188 -67.76 -14.46 21.00
N ALA A 189 -67.06 -14.70 22.12
CA ALA A 189 -65.65 -14.34 22.26
C ALA A 189 -64.78 -15.07 21.21
N ALA A 190 -64.99 -16.37 21.01
CA ALA A 190 -64.24 -17.19 20.05
C ALA A 190 -64.44 -16.76 18.59
N ARG A 191 -65.61 -16.22 18.21
CA ARG A 191 -65.85 -15.68 16.86
C ARG A 191 -65.08 -14.40 16.57
N ASN A 192 -64.73 -13.66 17.62
CA ASN A 192 -64.05 -12.36 17.52
C ASN A 192 -62.57 -12.45 17.90
N ASP A 193 -62.09 -13.58 18.43
CA ASP A 193 -60.71 -13.78 18.88
C ASP A 193 -59.88 -14.41 17.75
N THR A 194 -58.82 -13.72 17.31
CA THR A 194 -57.90 -14.22 16.27
C THR A 194 -57.10 -15.44 16.72
N GLY A 195 -57.05 -15.72 18.03
CA GLY A 195 -56.39 -16.88 18.63
C GLY A 195 -57.22 -18.17 18.61
N VAL A 196 -58.42 -18.14 18.01
CA VAL A 196 -59.34 -19.28 17.93
C VAL A 196 -59.77 -19.52 16.49
N TYR A 197 -59.57 -20.75 16.02
CA TYR A 197 -60.13 -21.23 14.77
C TYR A 197 -61.42 -22.01 15.04
N LEU A 198 -62.46 -21.72 14.27
CA LEU A 198 -63.74 -22.39 14.34
C LEU A 198 -63.88 -23.32 13.13
N ALA A 199 -63.81 -24.62 13.38
CA ALA A 199 -64.10 -25.65 12.39
C ALA A 199 -65.58 -26.05 12.51
N GLU A 200 -66.31 -26.01 11.40
CA GLU A 200 -67.74 -26.38 11.34
C GLU A 200 -67.92 -27.56 10.37
N ALA A 201 -68.67 -28.57 10.80
CA ALA A 201 -69.05 -29.69 9.94
C ALA A 201 -70.55 -30.00 10.07
N SER A 202 -71.22 -30.16 8.92
CA SER A 202 -72.62 -30.59 8.87
C SER A 202 -72.74 -32.09 9.16
N ILE A 203 -73.71 -32.45 9.99
CA ILE A 203 -74.04 -33.83 10.35
C ILE A 203 -75.15 -34.28 9.41
N SER A 204 -74.77 -34.99 8.34
CA SER A 204 -75.70 -35.33 7.25
C SER A 204 -75.67 -36.83 6.92
N PRO A 205 -76.26 -37.71 7.74
CA PRO A 205 -76.37 -39.12 7.39
C PRO A 205 -77.17 -39.26 6.10
N MET A 206 -76.57 -39.87 5.07
CA MET A 206 -77.19 -40.08 3.76
C MET A 206 -77.65 -38.79 3.05
N GLY A 207 -77.03 -37.64 3.34
CA GLY A 207 -77.25 -36.39 2.60
C GLY A 207 -78.33 -35.46 3.14
N SER A 208 -79.00 -35.82 4.25
CA SER A 208 -79.95 -34.94 4.95
C SER A 208 -79.28 -34.35 6.19
N GLU A 209 -79.16 -33.01 6.27
CA GLU A 209 -78.57 -32.34 7.43
C GLU A 209 -79.52 -32.44 8.64
N ILE A 210 -79.06 -33.12 9.69
CA ILE A 210 -79.80 -33.29 10.95
C ILE A 210 -79.21 -32.47 12.11
N GLY A 211 -78.07 -31.82 11.86
CA GLY A 211 -77.40 -30.99 12.84
C GLY A 211 -76.03 -30.53 12.38
N LYS A 212 -75.32 -29.84 13.26
CA LYS A 212 -73.96 -29.32 13.03
C LYS A 212 -73.09 -29.53 14.24
N VAL A 213 -71.80 -29.76 14.00
CA VAL A 213 -70.77 -29.70 15.03
C VAL A 213 -69.89 -28.48 14.81
N LEU A 214 -69.68 -27.72 15.88
CA LEU A 214 -68.79 -26.57 15.92
C LEU A 214 -67.64 -26.88 16.90
N LEU A 215 -66.42 -26.88 16.38
CA LEU A 215 -65.18 -27.16 17.09
C LEU A 215 -64.36 -25.86 17.19
N GLY A 216 -64.06 -25.42 18.40
CA GLY A 216 -63.13 -24.32 18.65
C GLY A 216 -61.74 -24.85 18.95
N VAL A 217 -60.73 -24.45 18.17
CA VAL A 217 -59.33 -24.84 18.34
C VAL A 217 -58.46 -23.60 18.58
N SER A 218 -57.55 -23.66 19.54
CA SER A 218 -56.65 -22.56 19.88
C SER A 218 -55.40 -22.56 19.01
N THR A 219 -55.04 -21.39 18.45
CA THR A 219 -53.76 -21.18 17.77
C THR A 219 -52.65 -20.70 18.72
N VAL A 220 -52.98 -20.41 19.98
CA VAL A 220 -52.06 -19.81 20.96
C VAL A 220 -50.81 -20.67 21.19
N ALA A 221 -50.94 -21.99 21.19
CA ALA A 221 -49.80 -22.89 21.35
C ALA A 221 -48.80 -22.76 20.18
N VAL A 222 -49.30 -22.53 18.96
CA VAL A 222 -48.46 -22.27 17.78
C VAL A 222 -47.74 -20.93 17.94
N ASP A 223 -48.43 -19.90 18.42
CA ASP A 223 -47.83 -18.59 18.68
C ASP A 223 -46.73 -18.65 19.76
N GLU A 224 -46.96 -19.39 20.85
CA GLU A 224 -45.99 -19.58 21.93
C GLU A 224 -44.75 -20.34 21.44
N GLU A 225 -44.92 -21.41 20.66
CA GLU A 225 -43.79 -22.14 20.06
C GLU A 225 -42.99 -21.28 19.09
N LEU A 226 -43.66 -20.49 18.24
CA LEU A 226 -43.01 -19.57 17.31
C LEU A 226 -42.25 -18.46 18.06
N ALA A 227 -42.82 -17.91 19.13
CA ALA A 227 -42.15 -16.90 19.96
C ALA A 227 -40.92 -17.48 20.69
N ALA A 228 -41.01 -18.71 21.20
CA ALA A 228 -39.87 -19.39 21.81
C ALA A 228 -38.78 -19.70 20.79
N LEU A 229 -39.16 -20.08 19.57
CA LEU A 229 -38.24 -20.30 18.46
C LEU A 229 -37.55 -18.99 18.04
N ASP A 230 -38.29 -17.88 17.98
CA ASP A 230 -37.75 -16.54 17.71
C ASP A 230 -36.66 -16.15 18.70
N GLN A 231 -36.92 -16.27 20.00
CA GLN A 231 -35.92 -15.97 21.02
C GLN A 231 -34.64 -16.79 20.88
N ARG A 232 -34.76 -18.09 20.54
CA ARG A 232 -33.60 -18.96 20.31
C ARG A 232 -32.81 -18.52 19.08
N PHE A 233 -33.48 -18.11 18.01
CA PHE A 233 -32.81 -17.64 16.80
C PHE A 233 -32.16 -16.27 16.98
N VAL A 234 -32.80 -15.33 17.68
CA VAL A 234 -32.18 -14.04 18.02
C VAL A 234 -30.90 -14.27 18.82
N ALA A 235 -30.92 -15.16 19.81
CA ALA A 235 -29.73 -15.53 20.56
C ALA A 235 -28.66 -16.21 19.68
N LEU A 236 -29.07 -17.04 18.71
CA LEU A 236 -28.17 -17.68 17.76
C LEU A 236 -27.51 -16.67 16.80
N ILE A 237 -28.27 -15.72 16.26
CA ILE A 237 -27.77 -14.64 15.39
C ILE A 237 -26.79 -13.77 16.16
N ASP A 238 -27.12 -13.39 17.39
CA ASP A 238 -26.25 -12.55 18.22
C ASP A 238 -24.95 -13.30 18.57
N SER A 239 -25.03 -14.54 19.06
CA SER A 239 -23.84 -15.34 19.37
C SER A 239 -22.95 -15.60 18.15
N SER A 240 -23.55 -15.95 17.00
CA SER A 240 -22.82 -16.18 15.75
C SER A 240 -22.25 -14.88 15.18
N GLY A 241 -23.01 -13.78 15.28
CA GLY A 241 -22.58 -12.44 14.88
C GLY A 241 -21.38 -11.97 15.67
N ARG A 242 -21.34 -12.24 16.98
CA ARG A 242 -20.16 -11.97 17.82
C ARG A 242 -18.96 -12.83 17.43
N LEU A 243 -19.13 -14.14 17.24
CA LEU A 243 -18.04 -15.03 16.80
C LEU A 243 -17.43 -14.58 15.46
N VAL A 244 -18.29 -14.22 14.50
CA VAL A 244 -17.87 -13.73 13.18
C VAL A 244 -17.18 -12.37 13.33
N SER A 245 -17.72 -11.46 14.14
CA SER A 245 -17.13 -10.16 14.46
C SER A 245 -15.74 -10.29 15.08
N ASP A 246 -15.58 -11.14 16.09
CA ASP A 246 -14.31 -11.37 16.77
C ASP A 246 -13.29 -11.98 15.80
N SER A 247 -13.72 -12.91 14.94
CA SER A 247 -12.86 -13.52 13.93
C SER A 247 -12.42 -12.52 12.85
N LEU A 248 -13.33 -11.71 12.31
CA LEU A 248 -13.03 -10.71 11.28
C LEU A 248 -12.18 -9.57 11.83
N SER A 249 -12.52 -9.04 13.00
CA SER A 249 -11.74 -7.98 13.66
C SER A 249 -10.35 -8.47 14.07
N GLY A 250 -10.25 -9.69 14.61
CA GLY A 250 -8.96 -10.33 14.91
C GLY A 250 -8.10 -10.51 13.66
N ALA A 251 -8.66 -11.08 12.58
CA ALA A 251 -7.93 -11.27 11.33
C ALA A 251 -7.53 -9.94 10.66
N ALA A 252 -8.38 -8.90 10.73
CA ALA A 252 -8.07 -7.56 10.25
C ALA A 252 -6.94 -6.92 11.08
N ALA A 253 -7.00 -7.05 12.41
CA ALA A 253 -5.95 -6.57 13.30
C ALA A 253 -4.61 -7.26 13.03
N ASP A 254 -4.60 -8.59 12.94
CA ASP A 254 -3.39 -9.37 12.61
C ASP A 254 -2.80 -8.96 11.26
N SER A 255 -3.64 -8.78 10.24
CA SER A 255 -3.21 -8.34 8.90
C SER A 255 -2.64 -6.93 8.92
N SER A 256 -3.28 -6.00 9.66
CA SER A 256 -2.80 -4.63 9.81
C SER A 256 -1.46 -4.57 10.55
N ALA A 257 -1.29 -5.38 11.60
CA ALA A 257 -0.06 -5.49 12.36
C ALA A 257 1.08 -6.08 11.49
N ALA A 258 0.78 -7.12 10.71
CA ALA A 258 1.74 -7.70 9.78
C ALA A 258 2.15 -6.72 8.67
N LEU A 259 1.21 -5.91 8.16
CA LEU A 259 1.51 -4.86 7.18
C LEU A 259 2.37 -3.76 7.79
N ALA A 260 2.02 -3.27 8.99
CA ALA A 260 2.78 -2.25 9.72
C ALA A 260 4.23 -2.71 9.94
N ALA A 261 4.43 -3.94 10.41
CA ALA A 261 5.76 -4.52 10.57
C ALA A 261 6.55 -4.59 9.25
N ARG A 262 5.90 -4.91 8.12
CA ARG A 262 6.53 -4.92 6.80
C ARG A 262 6.88 -3.51 6.30
N LEU A 263 6.04 -2.52 6.59
CA LEU A 263 6.31 -1.12 6.24
C LEU A 263 7.46 -0.55 7.08
N ASP A 264 7.51 -0.87 8.37
CA ASP A 264 8.62 -0.47 9.26
C ASP A 264 9.94 -1.05 8.79
N THR A 265 9.98 -2.35 8.49
CA THR A 265 11.20 -2.99 7.94
C THR A 265 11.60 -2.42 6.58
N ALA A 266 10.64 -2.09 5.70
CA ALA A 266 10.92 -1.43 4.43
C ALA A 266 11.47 -0.01 4.63
N ARG A 267 10.94 0.75 5.60
CA ARG A 267 11.40 2.09 5.97
C ARG A 267 12.81 2.06 6.52
N GLU A 268 13.10 1.12 7.41
CA GLU A 268 14.43 0.91 7.97
C GLU A 268 15.43 0.55 6.87
N ALA A 269 15.08 -0.41 6.00
CA ALA A 269 15.90 -0.77 4.84
C ALA A 269 16.16 0.41 3.90
N ALA A 270 15.13 1.22 3.59
CA ALA A 270 15.27 2.41 2.76
C ALA A 270 16.21 3.47 3.39
N SER A 271 16.06 3.71 4.70
CA SER A 271 16.95 4.62 5.43
C SER A 271 18.40 4.12 5.46
N GLY A 272 18.61 2.81 5.62
CA GLY A 272 19.91 2.17 5.56
C GLY A 272 20.54 2.24 4.15
N MET A 273 19.73 2.09 3.10
CA MET A 273 20.16 2.29 1.71
C MET A 273 20.58 3.73 1.44
N ALA A 274 19.85 4.72 1.93
CA ALA A 274 20.21 6.14 1.77
C ALA A 274 21.58 6.45 2.42
N TYR A 275 21.77 5.99 3.65
CA TYR A 275 23.04 6.18 4.37
C TYR A 275 24.22 5.46 3.68
N SER A 276 24.03 4.20 3.29
CA SER A 276 25.07 3.43 2.59
C SER A 276 25.38 4.00 1.20
N SER A 277 24.37 4.48 0.47
CA SER A 277 24.55 5.15 -0.82
C SER A 277 25.37 6.43 -0.67
N GLY A 278 25.11 7.23 0.36
CA GLY A 278 25.93 8.39 0.71
C GLY A 278 27.40 8.00 0.94
N ALA A 279 27.65 6.95 1.72
CA ALA A 279 29.00 6.45 1.98
C ALA A 279 29.70 5.87 0.73
N VAL A 280 28.95 5.28 -0.21
CA VAL A 280 29.49 4.79 -1.49
C VAL A 280 29.83 5.96 -2.42
N VAL A 281 28.95 6.96 -2.51
CA VAL A 281 29.18 8.19 -3.28
C VAL A 281 30.41 8.93 -2.77
N GLU A 282 30.57 9.05 -1.45
CA GLU A 282 31.72 9.75 -0.85
C GLU A 282 33.04 9.01 -1.16
N ARG A 283 33.04 7.68 -1.13
CA ARG A 283 34.19 6.86 -1.55
C ARG A 283 34.51 7.01 -3.03
N ALA A 284 33.49 7.01 -3.89
CA ALA A 284 33.66 7.23 -5.34
C ALA A 284 34.14 8.66 -5.66
N ALA A 285 33.65 9.66 -4.93
CA ALA A 285 34.09 11.04 -5.04
C ALA A 285 35.55 11.21 -4.60
N ALA A 286 35.98 10.52 -3.55
CA ALA A 286 37.36 10.52 -3.09
C ALA A 286 38.31 9.90 -4.13
N SER A 287 37.93 8.77 -4.73
CA SER A 287 38.73 8.13 -5.79
C SER A 287 38.77 8.97 -7.07
N LEU A 288 37.66 9.57 -7.47
CA LEU A 288 37.61 10.48 -8.61
C LEU A 288 38.48 11.72 -8.40
N ARG A 289 38.43 12.34 -7.21
CA ARG A 289 39.32 13.45 -6.83
C ARG A 289 40.79 13.05 -6.93
N TRP A 290 41.14 11.85 -6.48
CA TRP A 290 42.51 11.35 -6.56
C TRP A 290 42.97 11.19 -8.01
N ASN A 291 42.15 10.54 -8.84
CA ASN A 291 42.45 10.30 -10.25
C ASN A 291 42.58 11.61 -11.05
N ILE A 292 41.69 12.60 -10.82
CA ILE A 292 41.78 13.92 -11.46
C ILE A 292 43.03 14.67 -11.00
N SER A 293 43.34 14.64 -9.70
CA SER A 293 44.54 15.32 -9.16
C SER A 293 45.82 14.73 -9.76
N LEU A 294 45.90 13.39 -9.85
CA LEU A 294 47.04 12.71 -10.46
C LEU A 294 47.12 13.00 -11.96
N GLY A 295 46.00 12.95 -12.67
CA GLY A 295 45.92 13.27 -14.10
C GLY A 295 46.39 14.70 -14.41
N LEU A 296 45.90 15.69 -13.66
CA LEU A 296 46.33 17.08 -13.78
C LEU A 296 47.83 17.25 -13.51
N ALA A 297 48.37 16.56 -12.51
CA ALA A 297 49.79 16.59 -12.20
C ALA A 297 50.64 15.98 -13.34
N LEU A 298 50.21 14.84 -13.90
CA LEU A 298 50.90 14.18 -15.02
C LEU A 298 50.85 15.00 -16.31
N VAL A 299 49.68 15.55 -16.66
CA VAL A 299 49.53 16.44 -17.83
C VAL A 299 50.38 17.70 -17.66
N GLY A 300 50.33 18.31 -16.48
CA GLY A 300 51.15 19.47 -16.15
C GLY A 300 52.65 19.20 -16.28
N LEU A 301 53.12 18.07 -15.74
CA LEU A 301 54.51 17.62 -15.89
C LEU A 301 54.88 17.37 -17.36
N GLY A 302 53.98 16.76 -18.13
CA GLY A 302 54.16 16.53 -19.56
C GLY A 302 54.32 17.83 -20.36
N ILE A 303 53.46 18.82 -20.10
CA ILE A 303 53.57 20.16 -20.71
C ILE A 303 54.91 20.81 -20.36
N LEU A 304 55.33 20.76 -19.09
CA LEU A 304 56.61 21.30 -18.65
C LEU A 304 57.80 20.63 -19.36
N LEU A 305 57.76 19.30 -19.51
CA LEU A 305 58.77 18.51 -20.22
C LEU A 305 58.84 18.86 -21.71
N VAL A 306 57.70 18.98 -22.37
CA VAL A 306 57.63 19.37 -23.80
C VAL A 306 58.18 20.78 -23.98
N LEU A 307 57.76 21.74 -23.16
CA LEU A 307 58.31 23.10 -23.16
C LEU A 307 59.82 23.09 -22.93
N ALA A 308 60.31 22.29 -21.97
CA ALA A 308 61.73 22.14 -21.70
C ALA A 308 62.51 21.65 -22.92
N LEU A 309 62.05 20.60 -23.56
CA LEU A 309 62.68 20.04 -24.75
C LEU A 309 62.67 21.01 -25.94
N VAL A 310 61.55 21.70 -26.18
CA VAL A 310 61.38 22.62 -27.31
C VAL A 310 62.20 23.90 -27.14
N LEU A 311 62.03 24.61 -26.02
CA LEU A 311 62.80 25.84 -25.74
C LEU A 311 64.28 25.51 -25.64
N GLY A 312 64.61 24.40 -24.99
CA GLY A 312 65.98 23.99 -24.81
C GLY A 312 66.68 23.68 -26.13
N ARG A 313 66.07 22.89 -27.00
CA ARG A 313 66.65 22.61 -28.33
C ARG A 313 66.76 23.88 -29.17
N ARG A 314 65.74 24.74 -29.20
CA ARG A 314 65.77 25.97 -30.01
C ARG A 314 66.83 26.95 -29.52
N VAL A 315 66.84 27.27 -28.23
CA VAL A 315 67.70 28.33 -27.68
C VAL A 315 69.14 27.85 -27.51
N VAL A 316 69.36 26.66 -26.94
CA VAL A 316 70.73 26.19 -26.65
C VAL A 316 71.49 25.80 -27.90
N SER A 317 70.81 25.30 -28.95
CA SER A 317 71.45 25.01 -30.23
C SER A 317 72.01 26.28 -30.88
N LYS A 318 71.18 27.34 -31.00
CA LYS A 318 71.62 28.61 -31.57
C LYS A 318 72.74 29.27 -30.75
N LEU A 319 72.67 29.18 -29.43
CA LEU A 319 73.75 29.65 -28.55
C LEU A 319 75.05 28.86 -28.76
N HIS A 320 74.99 27.53 -28.91
CA HIS A 320 76.20 26.72 -29.18
C HIS A 320 76.86 27.09 -30.50
N THR A 321 76.08 27.30 -31.57
CA THR A 321 76.63 27.75 -32.86
C THR A 321 77.39 29.06 -32.71
N LEU A 322 76.80 30.03 -32.02
CA LEU A 322 77.45 31.33 -31.79
C LEU A 322 78.71 31.20 -30.92
N ILE A 323 78.64 30.42 -29.84
CA ILE A 323 79.78 30.17 -28.93
C ILE A 323 80.92 29.45 -29.67
N ALA A 324 80.62 28.46 -30.51
CA ALA A 324 81.62 27.73 -31.27
C ALA A 324 82.40 28.66 -32.21
N VAL A 325 81.70 29.49 -32.99
CA VAL A 325 82.35 30.46 -33.89
C VAL A 325 83.24 31.45 -33.11
N LEU A 326 82.76 31.94 -31.96
CA LEU A 326 83.54 32.84 -31.12
C LEU A 326 84.78 32.16 -30.52
N ASN A 327 84.67 30.89 -30.11
CA ASN A 327 85.80 30.12 -29.58
C ASN A 327 86.84 29.81 -30.67
N ASP A 328 86.41 29.46 -31.88
CA ASP A 328 87.30 29.24 -33.03
C ASP A 328 88.13 30.50 -33.34
N TRP A 329 87.52 31.68 -33.22
CA TRP A 329 88.22 32.96 -33.37
C TRP A 329 89.19 33.25 -32.22
N ALA A 330 88.84 32.91 -30.98
CA ALA A 330 89.68 33.15 -29.82
C ALA A 330 90.89 32.19 -29.73
N ALA A 331 90.79 30.98 -30.28
CA ALA A 331 91.83 29.95 -30.22
C ALA A 331 93.02 30.20 -31.19
N GLY A 332 92.94 31.22 -32.05
CA GLY A 332 94.03 31.63 -32.94
C GLY A 332 94.03 30.99 -34.35
N GLU A 333 93.13 30.04 -34.62
CA GLU A 333 92.93 29.43 -35.95
C GLU A 333 91.79 30.11 -36.76
N GLY A 334 91.20 31.16 -36.20
CA GLY A 334 89.98 31.77 -36.71
C GLY A 334 90.15 32.47 -38.06
N ASP A 335 89.66 31.82 -39.12
CA ASP A 335 89.43 32.47 -40.40
C ASP A 335 88.38 33.58 -40.26
N LEU A 336 88.86 34.81 -40.09
CA LEU A 336 88.04 36.02 -39.94
C LEU A 336 87.19 36.31 -41.18
N THR A 337 87.40 35.61 -42.32
CA THR A 337 86.55 35.73 -43.51
C THR A 337 85.19 35.05 -43.33
N ARG A 338 85.07 34.09 -42.40
CA ARG A 338 83.79 33.46 -42.07
C ARG A 338 82.87 34.41 -41.33
N ARG A 339 81.57 34.34 -41.66
CA ARG A 339 80.50 35.07 -40.98
C ARG A 339 79.66 34.09 -40.17
N VAL A 340 79.10 34.57 -39.06
CA VAL A 340 78.09 33.84 -38.32
C VAL A 340 76.79 33.86 -39.13
N GLU A 341 76.49 32.75 -39.81
CA GLU A 341 75.25 32.55 -40.55
C GLU A 341 74.18 31.96 -39.62
N LEU A 342 73.51 32.84 -38.86
CA LEU A 342 72.37 32.48 -38.03
C LEU A 342 71.11 33.18 -38.57
N ASP A 343 70.22 32.41 -39.19
CA ASP A 343 68.88 32.89 -39.55
C ASP A 343 67.99 32.91 -38.30
N SER A 344 67.95 34.06 -37.64
CA SER A 344 67.16 34.29 -36.44
C SER A 344 66.68 35.74 -36.39
N ARG A 345 65.43 35.94 -36.00
CA ARG A 345 64.80 37.26 -35.80
C ARG A 345 64.57 37.59 -34.32
N ASP A 346 65.30 36.89 -33.44
CA ASP A 346 65.28 37.05 -31.99
C ASP A 346 66.60 37.70 -31.52
N GLU A 347 66.73 37.88 -30.21
CA GLU A 347 67.89 38.51 -29.59
C GLU A 347 69.22 37.79 -29.92
N ILE A 348 69.17 36.50 -30.29
CA ILE A 348 70.35 35.73 -30.70
C ILE A 348 70.78 36.11 -32.12
N GLY A 349 69.83 36.39 -33.01
CA GLY A 349 70.10 36.91 -34.36
C GLY A 349 70.74 38.30 -34.33
N ASP A 350 70.23 39.18 -33.47
CA ASP A 350 70.81 40.51 -33.27
C ASP A 350 72.26 40.42 -32.77
N MET A 351 72.55 39.46 -31.89
CA MET A 351 73.89 39.21 -31.38
C MET A 351 74.83 38.68 -32.48
N ALA A 352 74.36 37.74 -33.31
CA ALA A 352 75.12 37.25 -34.48
C ALA A 352 75.44 38.39 -35.47
N ALA A 353 74.48 39.28 -35.74
CA ALA A 353 74.68 40.44 -36.60
C ALA A 353 75.67 41.46 -36.01
N ALA A 354 75.61 41.71 -34.70
CA ALA A 354 76.59 42.56 -34.01
C ALA A 354 78.01 41.99 -34.08
N VAL A 355 78.16 40.67 -33.88
CA VAL A 355 79.44 39.96 -33.99
C VAL A 355 80.01 40.05 -35.40
N ASN A 356 79.21 39.84 -36.44
CA ASN A 356 79.63 39.99 -37.83
C ASN A 356 80.10 41.42 -38.15
N ARG A 357 79.40 42.44 -37.64
CA ARG A 357 79.82 43.84 -37.79
C ARG A 357 81.15 44.14 -37.09
N PHE A 358 81.39 43.52 -35.93
CA PHE A 358 82.66 43.66 -35.21
C PHE A 358 83.82 43.05 -35.99
N VAL A 359 83.67 41.82 -36.49
CA VAL A 359 84.72 41.16 -37.31
C VAL A 359 84.99 41.91 -38.61
N ALA A 360 83.97 42.44 -39.28
CA ALA A 360 84.15 43.26 -40.48
C ALA A 360 85.05 44.48 -40.24
N LYS A 361 85.04 45.05 -39.02
CA LYS A 361 85.93 46.16 -38.65
C LYS A 361 87.35 45.71 -38.27
N LEU A 362 87.52 44.49 -37.76
CA LEU A 362 88.84 43.95 -37.40
C LEU A 362 89.65 43.45 -38.60
N GLN A 363 88.99 42.89 -39.62
CA GLN A 363 89.63 42.40 -40.85
C GLN A 363 90.65 43.37 -41.48
N PRO A 364 90.33 44.67 -41.73
CA PRO A 364 91.29 45.59 -42.33
C PRO A 364 92.49 45.86 -41.40
N ILE A 365 92.28 45.93 -40.09
CA ILE A 365 93.33 46.20 -39.10
C ILE A 365 94.34 45.04 -39.06
N VAL A 366 93.85 43.80 -39.05
CA VAL A 366 94.72 42.60 -39.09
C VAL A 366 95.43 42.48 -40.43
N ARG A 367 94.76 42.83 -41.54
CA ARG A 367 95.38 42.83 -42.88
C ARG A 367 96.49 43.86 -43.00
N GLU A 368 96.29 45.05 -42.45
CA GLU A 368 97.30 46.11 -42.39
C GLU A 368 98.51 45.68 -41.54
N ALA A 369 98.29 45.06 -40.37
CA ALA A 369 99.35 44.50 -39.55
C ALA A 369 100.14 43.37 -40.26
N GLY A 370 99.45 42.50 -41.01
CA GLY A 370 100.06 41.45 -41.82
C GLY A 370 100.88 42.01 -43.00
N GLU A 371 100.36 43.03 -43.71
CA GLU A 371 101.09 43.72 -44.79
C GLU A 371 102.36 44.43 -44.29
N VAL A 372 102.34 44.94 -43.05
CA VAL A 372 103.53 45.51 -42.41
C VAL A 372 104.53 44.41 -42.07
N ALA A 373 104.10 43.29 -41.49
CA ALA A 373 104.98 42.17 -41.13
C ALA A 373 105.72 41.57 -42.34
N VAL A 374 105.04 41.42 -43.49
CA VAL A 374 105.64 40.92 -44.75
C VAL A 374 106.61 41.94 -45.38
N ARG A 375 106.55 43.22 -45.00
CA ARG A 375 107.44 44.28 -45.49
C ARG A 375 108.69 44.48 -44.63
N THR A 376 108.73 43.87 -43.44
CA THR A 376 109.83 43.98 -42.46
C THR A 376 110.55 42.67 -42.13
N GLY A 377 110.19 41.56 -42.77
CA GLY A 377 110.99 40.34 -42.85
C GLY A 377 111.36 40.06 -44.29
#